data_AF-A0A482VPV4-F1
#
_entry.id   AF-A0A482VPV4-F1
#
_cell.length_a   1.000
_cell.length_b   1.000
_cell.length_c   1.000
_cell.angle_alpha   90.00
_cell.angle_beta   90.00
_cell.angle_gamma   90.00
#
_symmetry.space_group_name_H-M   'P 1'
#
loop_
_entity.id
_entity.type
_entity.pdbx_description
1 polymer ?
#
loop_
_entity_poly.entity_id
_entity_poly.type
_entity_poly.pdbx_seq_one_letter_code
_entity_poly.pdbx_strand_id
1 'polypeptide(L)'
;MEILGVLKSYTIIKNMEKLKQLLVTLDIDLFQPKDRQQRNLIQSNLNSWKIVVWSFWLLTLIWLFFYNFGPILDKTSKEYMLPFRAWYPYNTETSPQYELTYLHQFIGITYLTIISINVDTLIAALNMYIGAQLDII
;
A
#
# COMPACT_ATOMS: atom_id res chain seq x y z
N MET A 1 8.50 8.27 -6.91
CA MET A 1 7.59 7.37 -6.14
C MET A 1 7.76 7.53 -4.64
N GLU A 2 8.97 7.70 -4.12
CA GLU A 2 9.22 7.74 -2.67
C GLU A 2 8.52 8.90 -1.95
N ILE A 3 8.58 10.11 -2.51
CA ILE A 3 7.91 11.30 -1.96
C ILE A 3 6.39 11.09 -1.87
N LEU A 4 5.79 10.41 -2.85
CA LEU A 4 4.35 10.17 -2.86
C LEU A 4 3.91 9.29 -1.70
N GLY A 5 4.66 8.22 -1.41
CA GLY A 5 4.35 7.35 -0.27
C GLY A 5 4.46 8.08 1.07
N VAL A 6 5.44 8.98 1.22
CA VAL A 6 5.63 9.79 2.42
C VAL A 6 4.52 10.83 2.56
N LEU A 7 4.10 11.44 1.46
CA LEU A 7 2.95 12.36 1.45
C LEU A 7 1.65 11.65 1.81
N LYS A 8 1.42 10.44 1.27
CA LYS A 8 0.26 9.61 1.61
C LYS A 8 0.25 9.23 3.10
N SER A 9 1.39 8.78 3.64
CA SER A 9 1.49 8.42 5.06
C SER A 9 1.20 9.62 5.95
N TYR A 10 1.83 10.77 5.67
CA TYR A 10 1.60 12.01 6.40
C TYR A 10 0.13 12.46 6.32
N THR A 11 -0.48 12.40 5.13
CA THR A 11 -1.87 12.83 4.91
C THR A 11 -2.86 11.96 5.69
N ILE A 12 -2.65 10.64 5.73
CA ILE A 12 -3.49 9.72 6.51
C ILE A 12 -3.35 10.00 8.00
N ILE A 13 -2.12 10.14 8.50
CA ILE A 13 -1.88 10.40 9.92
C ILE A 13 -2.51 11.73 10.32
N LYS A 14 -2.31 12.78 9.52
CA LYS A 14 -2.84 14.11 9.76
C LYS A 14 -4.37 14.14 9.79
N ASN A 15 -5.03 13.37 8.93
CA ASN A 15 -6.50 13.36 8.80
C ASN A 15 -7.16 12.14 9.47
N MET A 16 -6.44 11.43 10.35
CA MET A 16 -6.88 10.16 10.94
C MET A 16 -8.20 10.30 11.72
N GLU A 17 -8.43 11.43 12.40
CA GLU A 17 -9.67 11.68 13.11
C GLU A 17 -10.88 11.73 12.16
N LYS A 18 -10.75 12.48 11.06
CA LYS A 18 -11.77 12.55 10.01
C LYS A 18 -12.01 11.20 9.35
N LEU A 19 -10.94 10.43 9.10
CA LEU A 19 -11.06 9.09 8.54
C LEU A 19 -11.84 8.16 9.48
N LYS A 20 -11.56 8.20 10.79
CA LYS A 20 -12.32 7.42 11.78
C LYS A 20 -13.78 7.83 11.84
N GLN A 21 -14.07 9.12 11.84
CA GLN A 21 -15.44 9.64 11.79
C GLN A 21 -16.18 9.17 10.54
N LEU A 22 -15.51 9.17 9.39
CA LEU A 22 -16.07 8.65 8.14
C LEU A 22 -16.39 7.16 8.27
N LEU A 23 -15.46 6.33 8.75
CA LEU A 23 -15.71 4.90 8.94
C LEU A 23 -16.88 4.62 9.91
N VAL A 24 -16.97 5.37 11.01
CA VAL A 24 -18.11 5.29 11.93
C VAL A 24 -19.41 5.68 11.24
N THR A 25 -19.38 6.70 10.37
CA THR A 25 -20.57 7.14 9.62
C THR A 25 -21.05 6.05 8.66
N LEU A 26 -20.14 5.37 7.96
CA LEU A 26 -20.48 4.24 7.07
C LEU A 26 -21.07 3.03 7.83
N ASP A 27 -20.79 2.92 9.13
CA ASP A 27 -21.27 1.80 9.95
C ASP A 27 -22.71 2.01 10.47
N ILE A 28 -23.25 3.22 10.40
CA ILE A 28 -24.61 3.55 10.87
C ILE A 28 -25.66 2.75 10.06
N ASP A 29 -26.74 2.31 10.72
CA ASP A 29 -27.85 1.54 10.14
C ASP A 29 -28.45 2.15 8.85
N LEU A 30 -28.36 3.47 8.70
CA LEU A 30 -28.80 4.18 7.49
C LEU A 30 -28.06 3.71 6.23
N PHE A 31 -26.78 3.38 6.35
CA PHE A 31 -25.93 3.01 5.22
C PHE A 31 -25.68 1.50 5.11
N GLN A 32 -26.26 0.71 6.01
CA GLN A 32 -26.20 -0.75 5.94
C GLN A 32 -27.26 -1.30 4.96
N PRO A 33 -26.95 -2.34 4.18
CA PRO A 33 -27.94 -2.98 3.31
C PRO A 33 -29.04 -3.64 4.13
N LYS A 34 -30.30 -3.29 3.85
CA LYS A 34 -31.48 -3.78 4.59
C LYS A 34 -32.15 -4.97 3.91
N ASP A 35 -32.11 -5.00 2.59
CA ASP A 35 -32.74 -6.07 1.79
C ASP A 35 -31.73 -7.10 1.24
N ARG A 36 -32.21 -8.31 0.96
CA ARG A 36 -31.44 -9.37 0.32
C ARG A 36 -30.98 -8.99 -1.09
N GLN A 37 -31.79 -8.25 -1.86
CA GLN A 37 -31.38 -7.76 -3.18
C GLN A 37 -30.22 -6.77 -3.06
N GLN A 38 -30.34 -5.79 -2.15
CA GLN A 38 -29.27 -4.81 -1.87
C GLN A 38 -27.98 -5.52 -1.44
N ARG A 39 -28.07 -6.52 -0.55
CA ARG A 39 -26.91 -7.29 -0.12
C ARG A 39 -26.24 -8.04 -1.26
N ASN A 40 -27.02 -8.65 -2.16
CA ASN A 40 -26.48 -9.36 -3.31
C ASN A 40 -25.77 -8.42 -4.31
N LEU A 41 -26.32 -7.22 -4.55
CA LEU A 41 -25.69 -6.20 -5.40
C LEU A 41 -24.34 -5.75 -4.81
N ILE A 42 -24.30 -5.40 -3.52
CA ILE A 42 -23.06 -5.01 -2.83
C ILE A 42 -22.05 -6.17 -2.81
N GLN A 43 -22.50 -7.41 -2.60
CA GLN A 43 -21.61 -8.57 -2.51
C GLN A 43 -20.86 -8.84 -3.82
N SER A 44 -21.52 -8.64 -4.97
CA SER A 44 -20.88 -8.77 -6.29
C SER A 44 -19.77 -7.72 -6.48
N ASN A 45 -20.06 -6.47 -6.11
CA ASN A 45 -19.09 -5.36 -6.17
C ASN A 45 -17.92 -5.59 -5.20
N LEU A 46 -18.20 -6.05 -3.97
CA LEU A 46 -17.18 -6.40 -2.98
C LEU A 46 -16.26 -7.53 -3.45
N ASN A 47 -16.81 -8.55 -4.10
CA ASN A 47 -16.01 -9.66 -4.64
C ASN A 47 -15.08 -9.16 -5.76
N SER A 48 -15.60 -8.34 -6.66
CA SER A 48 -14.80 -7.71 -7.72
C SER A 48 -13.68 -6.84 -7.15
N TRP A 49 -13.99 -5.99 -6.16
CA TRP A 49 -13.00 -5.18 -5.46
C TRP A 49 -11.94 -6.04 -4.77
N LYS A 50 -12.31 -7.11 -4.06
CA LYS A 50 -11.34 -8.03 -3.44
C LYS A 50 -10.39 -8.62 -4.48
N ILE A 51 -10.90 -9.05 -5.64
CA ILE A 51 -10.06 -9.61 -6.71
C ILE A 51 -9.06 -8.56 -7.22
N VAL A 52 -9.51 -7.32 -7.43
CA VAL A 52 -8.64 -6.21 -7.85
C VAL A 52 -7.55 -5.95 -6.82
N VAL A 53 -7.93 -5.86 -5.54
CA VAL A 53 -7.00 -5.64 -4.42
C VAL A 53 -5.97 -6.76 -4.33
N TRP A 54 -6.40 -8.02 -4.35
CA TRP A 54 -5.49 -9.17 -4.31
C TRP A 54 -4.53 -9.19 -5.51
N SER A 55 -5.04 -8.90 -6.71
CA SER A 55 -4.21 -8.81 -7.92
C SER A 55 -3.16 -7.69 -7.79
N PHE A 56 -3.56 -6.52 -7.28
CA PHE A 56 -2.66 -5.39 -7.08
C PHE A 56 -1.59 -5.68 -6.02
N TRP A 57 -1.97 -6.36 -4.93
CA TRP A 57 -1.03 -6.83 -3.91
C TRP A 57 -0.01 -7.82 -4.47
N LEU A 58 -0.45 -8.81 -5.24
CA LEU A 58 0.44 -9.80 -5.86
C LEU A 58 1.44 -9.13 -6.81
N LEU A 59 0.98 -8.24 -7.69
CA LEU A 59 1.85 -7.50 -8.60
C LEU A 59 2.88 -6.67 -7.84
N THR A 60 2.47 -6.02 -6.74
CA THR A 60 3.37 -5.18 -5.96
C THR A 60 4.38 -6.01 -5.14
N LEU A 61 3.99 -7.19 -4.65
CA LEU A 61 4.92 -8.12 -3.99
C LEU A 61 5.99 -8.63 -4.96
N ILE A 62 5.59 -8.99 -6.19
CA ILE A 62 6.52 -9.39 -7.25
C ILE A 62 7.49 -8.24 -7.54
N TRP A 63 6.97 -7.02 -7.75
CA TRP A 63 7.79 -5.84 -7.98
C TRP A 63 8.77 -5.57 -6.83
N LEU A 64 8.31 -5.64 -5.57
CA LEU A 64 9.14 -5.42 -4.38
C LEU A 64 10.25 -6.47 -4.25
N PHE A 65 9.95 -7.73 -4.58
CA PHE A 65 10.94 -8.81 -4.59
C PHE A 65 12.04 -8.51 -5.62
N PHE A 66 11.67 -8.23 -6.88
CA PHE A 66 12.65 -7.91 -7.91
C PHE A 66 13.45 -6.64 -7.59
N TYR A 67 12.82 -5.64 -6.99
CA TYR A 67 13.49 -4.40 -6.61
C TYR A 67 14.56 -4.64 -5.53
N ASN A 68 14.23 -5.38 -4.46
CA ASN A 68 15.17 -5.61 -3.37
C ASN A 68 16.26 -6.63 -3.73
N PHE A 69 15.90 -7.74 -4.38
CA PHE A 69 16.83 -8.81 -4.72
C PHE A 69 17.58 -8.59 -6.04
N GLY A 70 17.16 -7.62 -6.86
CA GLY A 70 17.81 -7.29 -8.13
C GLY A 70 19.33 -7.09 -8.03
N PRO A 71 19.84 -6.25 -7.10
CA PRO A 71 21.28 -6.05 -6.91
C PRO A 71 22.04 -7.33 -6.48
N ILE A 72 21.37 -8.25 -5.79
CA ILE A 72 21.99 -9.52 -5.34
C ILE A 72 22.03 -10.53 -6.48
N LEU A 73 21.01 -10.55 -7.33
CA LEU A 73 20.88 -11.47 -8.45
C LEU A 73 21.75 -11.05 -9.65
N ASP A 74 22.01 -9.75 -9.81
CA ASP A 74 22.84 -9.22 -10.87
C ASP A 74 24.33 -9.33 -10.53
N LYS A 75 24.94 -10.47 -10.88
CA LYS A 75 26.38 -10.76 -10.68
C LYS A 75 27.34 -9.83 -11.45
N THR A 76 26.81 -8.93 -12.26
CA THR A 76 27.57 -7.91 -13.02
C THR A 76 27.81 -6.65 -12.21
N SER A 77 27.06 -6.47 -11.12
CA SER A 77 27.09 -5.30 -10.27
C SER A 77 28.20 -5.40 -9.22
N LYS A 78 28.79 -4.26 -8.83
CA LYS A 78 29.88 -4.19 -7.82
C LYS A 78 29.45 -4.92 -6.54
N GLU A 79 30.39 -5.54 -5.83
CA GLU A 79 30.14 -6.34 -4.60
C GLU A 79 29.29 -5.64 -3.51
N TYR A 80 29.11 -4.31 -3.58
CA TYR A 80 28.36 -3.51 -2.61
C TYR A 80 27.35 -2.55 -3.27
N MET A 81 26.42 -3.06 -4.09
CA MET A 81 25.30 -2.24 -4.57
C MET A 81 24.12 -2.26 -3.59
N LEU A 82 23.68 -1.06 -3.19
CA LEU A 82 22.48 -0.87 -2.35
C LEU A 82 21.22 -0.86 -3.23
N PRO A 83 20.05 -1.32 -2.71
CA PRO A 83 18.76 -1.29 -3.42
C PRO A 83 18.39 0.11 -3.92
N PHE A 84 18.68 1.14 -3.12
CA PHE A 84 18.54 2.53 -3.51
C PHE A 84 19.87 3.27 -3.35
N ARG A 85 20.21 4.08 -4.36
CA ARG A 85 21.43 4.88 -4.35
C ARG A 85 21.22 6.15 -3.52
N ALA A 86 21.64 6.10 -2.26
CA ALA A 86 21.68 7.27 -1.37
C ALA A 86 23.13 7.58 -0.95
N TRP A 87 23.39 8.86 -0.66
CA TRP A 87 24.65 9.27 -0.04
C TRP A 87 24.56 9.09 1.47
N TYR A 88 25.54 8.41 2.05
CA TYR A 88 25.66 8.22 3.50
C TYR A 88 26.97 8.84 3.97
N PRO A 89 27.02 9.42 5.18
CA PRO A 89 28.23 10.05 5.74
C PRO A 89 29.27 9.04 6.25
N TYR A 90 29.11 7.75 5.94
CA TYR A 90 29.98 6.65 6.33
C TYR A 90 30.23 5.72 5.13
N ASN A 91 31.27 4.88 5.22
CA ASN A 91 31.57 3.94 4.14
C ASN A 91 30.51 2.82 4.09
N THR A 92 29.73 2.79 3.02
CA THR A 92 28.72 1.76 2.77
C THR A 92 29.29 0.54 2.04
N GLU A 93 30.59 0.52 1.71
CA GLU A 93 31.27 -0.61 1.04
C GLU A 93 32.05 -1.49 2.04
N THR A 94 31.86 -1.27 3.35
CA THR A 94 32.49 -2.07 4.41
C THR A 94 31.45 -2.80 5.27
N SER A 95 31.72 -4.06 5.61
CA SER A 95 30.95 -4.79 6.63
C SER A 95 31.34 -4.28 8.03
N PRO A 96 30.38 -4.05 8.96
CA PRO A 96 28.95 -4.37 8.91
C PRO A 96 28.04 -3.22 8.44
N GLN A 97 28.58 -2.05 8.08
CA GLN A 97 27.77 -0.87 7.74
C GLN A 97 26.92 -1.09 6.48
N TYR A 98 27.43 -1.84 5.50
CA TYR A 98 26.69 -2.20 4.29
C TYR A 98 25.40 -2.97 4.63
N GLU A 99 25.50 -4.04 5.42
CA GLU A 99 24.37 -4.91 5.77
C GLU A 99 23.29 -4.15 6.56
N LEU A 100 23.71 -3.31 7.52
CA LEU A 100 22.78 -2.46 8.27
C LEU A 100 22.06 -1.46 7.36
N THR A 101 22.77 -0.86 6.41
CA THR A 101 22.20 0.09 5.46
C THR A 101 21.24 -0.59 4.49
N TYR A 102 21.61 -1.77 4.01
CA TYR A 102 20.77 -2.60 3.15
C TYR A 102 19.47 -2.98 3.86
N LEU A 103 19.57 -3.47 5.10
CA LEU A 103 18.40 -3.83 5.91
C LEU A 103 17.50 -2.62 6.17
N HIS A 104 18.09 -1.45 6.48
CA HIS A 104 17.34 -0.22 6.67
C HIS A 104 16.57 0.19 5.40
N GLN A 105 17.22 0.16 4.23
CA GLN A 105 16.56 0.47 2.96
C GLN A 105 15.45 -0.55 2.63
N PHE A 106 15.70 -1.83 2.86
CA PHE A 106 14.71 -2.90 2.66
C PHE A 106 13.45 -2.64 3.49
N ILE A 107 13.61 -2.35 4.78
CA ILE A 107 12.48 -2.06 5.68
C ILE A 107 11.76 -0.78 5.24
N GLY A 108 12.52 0.29 4.92
CA GLY A 108 11.96 1.58 4.53
C GLY A 108 11.09 1.49 3.27
N ILE A 109 11.58 0.80 2.24
CA ILE A 109 10.86 0.64 0.97
C ILE A 109 9.63 -0.26 1.17
N THR A 110 9.78 -1.37 1.90
CA THR A 110 8.67 -2.27 2.21
C THR A 110 7.55 -1.53 2.94
N TYR A 111 7.88 -0.75 3.96
CA TYR A 111 6.92 0.05 4.71
C TYR A 111 6.20 1.08 3.82
N LEU A 112 6.95 1.79 2.99
CA LEU A 112 6.41 2.83 2.10
C LEU A 112 5.45 2.26 1.05
N THR A 113 5.81 1.10 0.49
CA THR A 113 5.00 0.36 -0.46
C THR A 113 3.71 -0.13 0.19
N ILE A 114 3.78 -0.74 1.37
CA ILE A 114 2.60 -1.22 2.10
C ILE A 114 1.63 -0.07 2.38
N ILE A 115 2.11 1.07 2.88
CA ILE A 115 1.23 2.22 3.13
C ILE A 115 0.56 2.69 1.84
N SER A 116 1.35 2.84 0.76
CA SER A 116 0.83 3.35 -0.51
C SER A 116 -0.30 2.47 -1.04
N ILE A 117 -0.12 1.14 -1.03
CA ILE A 117 -1.15 0.18 -1.44
C ILE A 117 -2.40 0.27 -0.56
N ASN A 118 -2.22 0.35 0.76
CA ASN A 118 -3.35 0.41 1.69
C ASN A 118 -4.18 1.68 1.49
N VAL A 119 -3.52 2.82 1.25
CA VAL A 119 -4.21 4.10 0.98
C VAL A 119 -4.99 4.03 -0.32
N ASP A 120 -4.37 3.53 -1.39
CA ASP A 120 -5.06 3.40 -2.69
C ASP A 120 -6.24 2.42 -2.62
N THR A 121 -6.05 1.31 -1.91
CA THR A 121 -7.09 0.30 -1.68
C THR A 121 -8.25 0.86 -0.84
N LEU A 122 -7.94 1.65 0.19
CA LEU A 122 -8.95 2.33 1.01
C LEU A 122 -9.77 3.31 0.18
N ILE A 123 -9.12 4.16 -0.62
CA ILE A 123 -9.82 5.11 -1.51
C ILE A 123 -10.69 4.35 -2.52
N ALA A 124 -10.17 3.28 -3.12
CA ALA A 124 -10.93 2.44 -4.03
C ALA A 124 -12.16 1.79 -3.35
N ALA A 125 -12.02 1.33 -2.10
CA ALA A 125 -13.12 0.76 -1.32
C ALA A 125 -14.21 1.81 -1.04
N LEU A 126 -13.82 3.03 -0.66
CA LEU A 126 -14.74 4.14 -0.44
C LEU A 126 -15.49 4.51 -1.72
N ASN A 127 -14.80 4.59 -2.86
CA ASN A 127 -15.44 4.85 -4.15
C ASN A 127 -16.41 3.74 -4.57
N MET A 128 -16.03 2.47 -4.36
CA MET A 128 -16.93 1.33 -4.59
C MET A 128 -18.17 1.42 -3.70
N TYR A 129 -18.00 1.79 -2.44
CA TYR A 129 -19.11 1.95 -1.50
C TYR A 129 -20.06 3.07 -1.93
N ILE A 130 -19.54 4.22 -2.37
CA ILE A 130 -20.35 5.32 -2.93
C ILE A 130 -21.11 4.84 -4.17
N GLY A 131 -20.46 4.14 -5.10
CA GLY A 131 -21.12 3.58 -6.28
C GLY A 131 -22.24 2.61 -5.93
N ALA A 132 -22.00 1.70 -4.98
CA ALA A 132 -23.02 0.77 -4.52
C ALA A 132 -24.21 1.48 -3.84
N GLN A 133 -23.98 2.60 -3.14
CA GLN A 133 -25.07 3.41 -2.57
C GLN A 133 -25.91 4.08 -3.66
N LEU A 134 -25.27 4.59 -4.72
CA LEU A 134 -25.99 5.19 -5.85
C LEU A 134 -26.85 4.17 -6.60
N ASP A 135 -26.40 2.92 -6.69
CA ASP A 135 -27.18 1.83 -7.32
C ASP A 135 -28.38 1.37 -6.46
N ILE A 136 -28.36 1.65 -5.15
CA ILE A 136 -29.40 1.25 -4.20
C ILE A 136 -30.54 2.28 -4.08
N ILE A 137 -30.23 3.57 -4.31
CA ILE A 137 -31.19 4.69 -4.27
C ILE A 137 -32.07 4.67 -5.52
#